data_AF-A0A1M4Z486-F1
#
_entry.id   AF-A0A1M4Z486-F1
#
_cell.length_a   1.000
_cell.length_b   1.000
_cell.length_c   1.000
_cell.angle_alpha   90.00
_cell.angle_beta   90.00
_cell.angle_gamma   90.00
#
_symmetry.space_group_name_H-M   'P 1'
#
loop_
_entity.id
_entity.type
_entity.pdbx_description
1 polymer ?
#
loop_
_entity_poly.entity_id
_entity_poly.type
_entity_poly.pdbx_seq_one_letter_code
_entity_poly.pdbx_strand_id
1 'polypeptide(L)'
;MINPEKVTLSKNYRSYDGIVRLANKMTEIRRKYIGFLSDDIIEVSIREGRYPRITKSNEENLKLILDFIRETDYAVLIVPNDDIKVQIEEKYKTGVNVFTVQESKGLEFDVVFCYNILSEYKNYWQDILDGLGKHDSKYRYYFNLFYVAITRARTNLYILEDDLDMNIIKEIISYCVEISDLKDEIKDFEKSSLDSMYRKALEYEEYGLFQMAMDIFKEKNYEHEYQRCFVKSKADEDGYEVTGDRLLLMHEFKDAERYYGEAQNHFKVVKAMLLSGLYASELKFKIIDNYVKAHKVDLYKVMRDIVEMIKEYGIEEFSDAASNFARTMSFITRERLESIRTWIGLLS
;
A
#
# COMPACT_ATOMS: atom_id res chain seq x y z
N MET A 1 -26.74 -21.49 -26.41
CA MET A 1 -25.98 -20.79 -25.35
C MET A 1 -24.55 -21.31 -25.42
N ILE A 2 -23.59 -20.43 -25.72
CA ILE A 2 -22.17 -20.77 -25.63
C ILE A 2 -21.83 -20.69 -24.15
N ASN A 3 -21.56 -21.84 -23.52
CA ASN A 3 -21.05 -21.87 -22.15
C ASN A 3 -19.56 -21.50 -22.25
N PRO A 4 -19.09 -20.40 -21.64
CA PRO A 4 -17.69 -20.02 -21.74
C PRO A 4 -16.82 -21.14 -21.14
N GLU A 5 -15.81 -21.59 -21.89
CA GLU A 5 -14.82 -22.54 -21.36
C GLU A 5 -14.04 -21.88 -20.23
N LYS A 6 -14.13 -22.46 -19.02
CA LYS A 6 -13.35 -22.00 -17.87
C LYS A 6 -11.91 -22.48 -18.05
N VAL A 7 -11.01 -21.55 -18.37
CA VAL A 7 -9.57 -21.81 -18.40
C VAL A 7 -8.99 -21.55 -17.02
N THR A 8 -8.14 -22.47 -16.56
CA THR A 8 -7.56 -22.44 -15.22
C THR A 8 -6.03 -22.35 -15.33
N LEU A 9 -5.42 -21.44 -14.58
CA LEU A 9 -3.95 -21.33 -14.48
C LEU A 9 -3.48 -22.11 -13.25
N SER A 10 -2.72 -23.18 -13.45
CA SER A 10 -2.24 -24.05 -12.36
C SER A 10 -0.77 -23.86 -12.01
N LYS A 11 -0.02 -23.09 -12.79
CA LYS A 11 1.41 -22.83 -12.52
C LYS A 11 1.57 -21.59 -11.64
N ASN A 12 2.24 -21.76 -10.50
CA ASN A 12 2.59 -20.66 -9.59
C ASN A 12 4.03 -20.19 -9.87
N TYR A 13 4.15 -18.93 -10.29
CA TYR A 13 5.43 -18.25 -10.55
C TYR A 13 5.84 -17.31 -9.41
N ARG A 14 4.96 -17.14 -8.41
CA ARG A 14 5.07 -16.13 -7.36
C ARG A 14 5.83 -16.66 -6.16
N SER A 15 5.39 -17.78 -5.63
CA SER A 15 5.82 -18.31 -4.34
C SER A 15 6.67 -19.58 -4.46
N TYR A 16 7.57 -19.78 -3.51
CA TYR A 16 8.36 -21.02 -3.39
C TYR A 16 7.47 -22.25 -3.15
N ASP A 17 7.92 -23.40 -3.65
CA ASP A 17 7.16 -24.64 -3.66
C ASP A 17 6.75 -25.12 -2.26
N GLY A 18 7.60 -24.91 -1.24
CA GLY A 18 7.24 -25.19 0.15
C GLY A 18 5.97 -24.46 0.61
N ILE A 19 5.84 -23.17 0.28
CA ILE A 19 4.66 -22.35 0.60
C ILE A 19 3.45 -22.82 -0.20
N VAL A 20 3.64 -23.11 -1.49
CA VAL A 20 2.55 -23.59 -2.37
C VAL A 20 2.02 -24.95 -1.91
N ARG A 21 2.88 -25.84 -1.42
CA ARG A 21 2.46 -27.14 -0.85
C ARG A 21 1.59 -26.95 0.39
N LEU A 22 1.96 -26.06 1.30
CA LEU A 22 1.13 -25.71 2.46
C LEU A 22 -0.21 -25.12 2.02
N ALA A 23 -0.22 -24.20 1.05
CA ALA A 23 -1.45 -23.61 0.51
C ALA A 23 -2.37 -24.68 -0.13
N ASN A 24 -1.80 -25.62 -0.89
CA ASN A 24 -2.55 -26.74 -1.46
C ASN A 24 -3.14 -27.64 -0.37
N LYS A 25 -2.38 -27.94 0.69
CA LYS A 25 -2.90 -28.69 1.85
C LYS A 25 -4.06 -27.95 2.51
N MET A 26 -3.98 -26.63 2.64
CA MET A 26 -5.11 -25.83 3.11
C MET A 26 -6.32 -25.98 2.16
N THR A 27 -6.13 -25.92 0.85
CA THR A 27 -7.22 -26.15 -0.13
C THR A 27 -7.86 -27.54 0.04
N GLU A 28 -7.09 -28.59 0.35
CA GLU A 28 -7.64 -29.92 0.67
C GLU A 28 -8.49 -29.91 1.95
N ILE A 29 -7.99 -29.28 3.02
CA ILE A 29 -8.72 -29.11 4.29
C ILE A 29 -10.03 -28.36 4.04
N ARG A 30 -9.99 -27.29 3.25
CA ARG A 30 -11.15 -26.50 2.84
C ARG A 30 -12.22 -27.39 2.19
N ARG A 31 -11.83 -28.19 1.19
CA ARG A 31 -12.76 -29.09 0.48
C ARG A 31 -13.39 -30.11 1.43
N LYS A 32 -12.63 -30.63 2.39
CA LYS A 32 -13.09 -31.63 3.37
C LYS A 32 -14.09 -31.04 4.39
N TYR A 33 -13.78 -29.88 4.96
CA TYR A 33 -14.48 -29.36 6.15
C TYR A 33 -15.42 -28.18 5.88
N ILE A 34 -15.18 -27.42 4.81
CA ILE A 34 -15.97 -26.20 4.48
C ILE A 34 -16.84 -26.44 3.25
N GLY A 35 -16.27 -27.06 2.21
CA GLY A 35 -16.94 -27.34 0.94
C GLY A 35 -16.19 -26.78 -0.27
N PHE A 36 -16.49 -27.36 -1.44
CA PHE A 36 -15.80 -27.07 -2.69
C PHE A 36 -16.21 -25.71 -3.28
N LEU A 37 -15.23 -24.94 -3.76
CA LEU A 37 -15.45 -23.83 -4.70
C LEU A 37 -14.80 -24.16 -6.04
N SER A 38 -15.39 -23.61 -7.11
CA SER A 38 -14.85 -23.81 -8.46
C SER A 38 -13.45 -23.22 -8.68
N ASP A 39 -12.98 -22.39 -7.74
CA ASP A 39 -11.67 -21.73 -7.76
C ASP A 39 -10.67 -22.36 -6.78
N ASP A 40 -11.02 -23.50 -6.15
CA ASP A 40 -10.08 -24.31 -5.38
C ASP A 40 -9.11 -25.00 -6.35
N ILE A 41 -8.13 -24.26 -6.85
CA ILE A 41 -7.14 -24.75 -7.81
C ILE A 41 -5.95 -25.26 -7.00
N ILE A 42 -5.48 -26.47 -7.33
CA ILE A 42 -4.20 -26.97 -6.82
C ILE A 42 -3.12 -26.41 -7.72
N GLU A 43 -2.21 -25.65 -7.14
CA GLU A 43 -1.15 -24.97 -7.86
C GLU A 43 0.16 -25.77 -7.81
N VAL A 44 0.98 -25.64 -8.84
CA VAL A 44 2.34 -26.21 -8.89
C VAL A 44 3.30 -25.05 -9.02
N SER A 45 4.15 -24.85 -8.00
CA SER A 45 5.21 -23.86 -8.10
C SER A 45 6.29 -24.31 -9.08
N ILE A 46 6.84 -23.35 -9.81
CA ILE A 46 8.04 -23.53 -10.63
C ILE A 46 9.32 -23.03 -9.93
N ARG A 47 9.21 -22.45 -8.73
CA ARG A 47 10.32 -21.93 -7.93
C ARG A 47 10.58 -22.88 -6.77
N GLU A 48 11.74 -23.51 -6.75
CA GLU A 48 12.18 -24.30 -5.60
C GLU A 48 12.59 -23.39 -4.45
N GLY A 49 12.24 -23.77 -3.22
CA GLY A 49 12.64 -23.03 -2.04
C GLY A 49 12.38 -23.76 -0.74
N ARG A 50 12.55 -23.04 0.37
CA ARG A 50 12.41 -23.65 1.71
C ARG A 50 10.95 -23.85 2.09
N TYR A 51 10.71 -24.89 2.90
CA TYR A 51 9.45 -25.07 3.60
C TYR A 51 9.20 -23.94 4.61
N PRO A 52 7.92 -23.57 4.83
CA PRO A 52 7.52 -22.69 5.92
C PRO A 52 8.14 -23.10 7.26
N ARG A 53 8.47 -22.13 8.09
CA ARG A 53 8.92 -22.36 9.46
C ARG A 53 7.78 -22.17 10.43
N ILE A 54 7.71 -23.00 11.46
CA ILE A 54 6.74 -22.85 12.54
C ILE A 54 7.46 -22.87 13.89
N THR A 55 7.03 -22.02 14.81
CA THR A 55 7.56 -21.99 16.17
C THR A 55 6.53 -21.45 17.14
N LYS A 56 6.81 -21.60 18.43
CA LYS A 56 5.96 -21.02 19.46
C LYS A 56 6.12 -19.50 19.46
N SER A 57 5.00 -18.79 19.51
CA SER A 57 5.01 -17.34 19.77
C SER A 57 5.59 -17.06 21.17
N ASN A 58 6.36 -15.99 21.26
CA ASN A 58 6.81 -15.42 22.52
C ASN A 58 7.24 -13.97 22.29
N GLU A 59 7.41 -13.21 23.38
CA GLU A 59 7.75 -11.79 23.30
C GLU A 59 9.14 -11.54 22.68
N GLU A 60 10.09 -12.45 22.87
CA GLU A 60 11.45 -12.33 22.32
C GLU A 60 11.43 -12.46 20.79
N ASN A 61 10.76 -13.49 20.28
CA ASN A 61 10.54 -13.71 18.85
C ASN A 61 9.78 -12.55 18.22
N LEU A 62 8.71 -12.07 18.87
CA LEU A 62 7.96 -10.92 18.36
C LEU A 62 8.84 -9.67 18.28
N LYS A 63 9.66 -9.40 19.30
CA LYS A 63 10.59 -8.28 19.28
C LYS A 63 11.63 -8.41 18.16
N LEU A 64 12.21 -9.59 17.98
CA LEU A 64 13.16 -9.87 16.89
C LEU A 64 12.54 -9.61 15.51
N ILE A 65 11.28 -10.02 15.32
CA ILE A 65 10.53 -9.76 14.07
C ILE A 65 10.33 -8.26 13.88
N LEU A 66 9.89 -7.54 14.90
CA LEU A 66 9.64 -6.10 14.82
C LEU A 66 10.93 -5.32 14.51
N ASP A 67 12.05 -5.70 15.15
CA ASP A 67 13.36 -5.10 14.85
C ASP A 67 13.78 -5.41 13.40
N PHE A 68 13.54 -6.63 12.92
CA PHE A 68 13.84 -7.04 11.55
C PHE A 68 13.01 -6.29 10.49
N ILE A 69 11.70 -6.14 10.68
CA ILE A 69 10.83 -5.45 9.70
C ILE A 69 11.04 -3.93 9.67
N ARG A 70 11.56 -3.32 10.76
CA ARG A 70 11.98 -1.91 10.76
C ARG A 70 13.22 -1.66 9.89
N GLU A 71 14.01 -2.71 9.67
CA GLU A 71 15.27 -2.67 8.93
C GLU A 71 15.17 -3.27 7.53
N THR A 72 14.01 -3.83 7.16
CA THR A 72 13.78 -4.44 5.84
C THR A 72 12.49 -3.92 5.17
N ASP A 73 12.53 -3.72 3.85
CA ASP A 73 11.41 -3.22 3.03
C ASP A 73 10.61 -4.34 2.34
N TYR A 74 11.07 -5.58 2.48
CA TYR A 74 10.51 -6.78 1.85
C TYR A 74 9.84 -7.74 2.85
N ALA A 75 9.86 -7.40 4.15
CA ALA A 75 9.34 -8.22 5.22
C ALA A 75 8.17 -7.57 5.96
N VAL A 76 7.18 -8.36 6.34
CA VAL A 76 6.00 -7.89 7.07
C VAL A 76 5.57 -8.83 8.19
N LEU A 77 4.91 -8.27 9.20
CA LEU A 77 4.18 -9.00 10.22
C LEU A 77 2.69 -8.97 9.88
N ILE A 78 2.05 -10.14 9.81
CA ILE A 78 0.61 -10.29 9.62
C ILE A 78 -0.02 -10.78 10.93
N VAL A 79 -1.01 -10.05 11.41
CA VAL A 79 -1.75 -10.28 12.66
C VAL A 79 -3.23 -10.56 12.37
N PRO A 80 -3.98 -11.23 13.28
CA PRO A 80 -5.31 -11.72 12.96
C PRO A 80 -6.36 -10.61 12.82
N ASN A 81 -6.24 -9.54 13.61
CA ASN A 81 -7.23 -8.46 13.71
C ASN A 81 -6.60 -7.16 14.21
N ASP A 82 -7.38 -6.08 14.16
CA ASP A 82 -6.95 -4.73 14.54
C ASP A 82 -6.61 -4.62 16.04
N ASP A 83 -7.31 -5.34 16.92
CA ASP A 83 -7.04 -5.29 18.36
C ASP A 83 -5.61 -5.77 18.67
N ILE A 84 -5.19 -6.88 18.06
CA ILE A 84 -3.82 -7.38 18.21
C ILE A 84 -2.80 -6.42 17.58
N LYS A 85 -3.13 -5.83 16.43
CA LYS A 85 -2.28 -4.83 15.78
C LYS A 85 -2.03 -3.64 16.72
N VAL A 86 -3.10 -3.03 17.25
CA VAL A 86 -3.03 -1.90 18.18
C VAL A 86 -2.25 -2.28 19.44
N GLN A 87 -2.47 -3.46 20.01
CA GLN A 87 -1.71 -3.92 21.17
C GLN A 87 -0.20 -3.99 20.90
N ILE A 88 0.20 -4.50 19.72
CA ILE A 88 1.60 -4.55 19.32
C ILE A 88 2.16 -3.15 19.11
N GLU A 89 1.43 -2.28 18.40
CA GLU A 89 1.82 -0.90 18.14
C GLU A 89 2.01 -0.09 19.42
N GLU A 90 1.07 -0.22 20.37
CA GLU A 90 1.14 0.45 21.66
C GLU A 90 2.28 -0.08 22.53
N LYS A 91 2.49 -1.40 22.55
CA LYS A 91 3.51 -2.04 23.39
C LYS A 91 4.93 -1.78 22.88
N TYR A 92 5.14 -1.90 21.58
CA TYR A 92 6.47 -1.83 20.96
C TYR A 92 6.75 -0.48 20.28
N LYS A 93 5.79 0.44 20.31
CA LYS A 93 5.89 1.80 19.74
C LYS A 93 6.28 1.78 18.27
N THR A 94 5.65 0.89 17.49
CA THR A 94 5.92 0.75 16.04
C THR A 94 4.71 0.20 15.31
N GLY A 95 4.35 0.80 14.17
CA GLY A 95 3.39 0.26 13.20
C GLY A 95 4.04 -0.15 11.87
N VAL A 96 5.37 -0.03 11.76
CA VAL A 96 6.08 -0.24 10.50
C VAL A 96 5.86 -1.67 10.01
N ASN A 97 5.24 -1.81 8.83
CA ASN A 97 5.03 -3.09 8.17
C ASN A 97 4.25 -4.14 8.99
N VAL A 98 3.33 -3.70 9.86
CA VAL A 98 2.38 -4.58 10.59
C VAL A 98 1.00 -4.48 9.94
N PHE A 99 0.51 -5.61 9.41
CA PHE A 99 -0.75 -5.69 8.68
C PHE A 99 -1.73 -6.62 9.38
N THR A 100 -3.01 -6.27 9.40
CA THR A 100 -4.03 -7.30 9.57
C THR A 100 -4.13 -8.17 8.32
N VAL A 101 -4.72 -9.35 8.45
CA VAL A 101 -4.98 -10.19 7.27
C VAL A 101 -5.77 -9.45 6.18
N GLN A 102 -6.73 -8.61 6.57
CA GLN A 102 -7.54 -7.84 5.60
C GLN A 102 -6.69 -6.79 4.87
N GLU A 103 -5.86 -6.04 5.60
CA GLU A 103 -4.96 -5.03 5.01
C GLU A 103 -3.93 -5.66 4.06
N SER A 104 -3.47 -6.89 4.36
CA SER A 104 -2.51 -7.61 3.50
C SER A 104 -3.14 -8.11 2.20
N LYS A 105 -4.46 -8.04 2.03
CA LYS A 105 -5.15 -8.66 0.91
C LYS A 105 -4.81 -7.96 -0.42
N GLY A 106 -4.23 -8.70 -1.36
CA GLY A 106 -3.79 -8.17 -2.66
C GLY A 106 -2.33 -7.73 -2.67
N LEU A 107 -1.66 -7.74 -1.52
CA LEU A 107 -0.23 -7.49 -1.39
C LEU A 107 0.56 -8.80 -1.36
N GLU A 108 1.83 -8.73 -1.73
CA GLU A 108 2.77 -9.85 -1.66
C GLU A 108 4.12 -9.36 -1.16
N PHE A 109 4.76 -10.18 -0.34
CA PHE A 109 6.02 -9.85 0.32
C PHE A 109 6.98 -11.04 0.22
N ASP A 110 8.28 -10.76 0.20
CA ASP A 110 9.26 -11.82 0.14
C ASP A 110 9.29 -12.58 1.47
N VAL A 111 9.25 -11.87 2.59
CA VAL A 111 9.20 -12.46 3.93
C VAL A 111 7.90 -12.10 4.64
N VAL A 112 7.19 -13.11 5.14
CA VAL A 112 5.97 -12.92 5.93
C VAL A 112 6.09 -13.67 7.26
N PHE A 113 5.83 -12.95 8.34
CA PHE A 113 5.62 -13.51 9.67
C PHE A 113 4.13 -13.50 9.99
N CYS A 114 3.51 -14.67 10.15
CA CYS A 114 2.15 -14.79 10.66
C CYS A 114 2.21 -14.95 12.17
N TYR A 115 1.51 -14.10 12.92
CA TYR A 115 1.51 -14.13 14.39
C TYR A 115 0.11 -14.42 14.92
N ASN A 116 -0.04 -15.57 15.59
CA ASN A 116 -1.25 -16.04 16.26
C ASN A 116 -2.51 -16.04 15.38
N ILE A 117 -2.37 -16.39 14.10
CA ILE A 117 -3.51 -16.40 13.17
C ILE A 117 -4.44 -17.59 13.46
N LEU A 118 -3.89 -18.72 13.88
CA LEU A 118 -4.67 -19.92 14.23
C LEU A 118 -5.13 -19.87 15.69
N SER A 119 -4.21 -19.60 16.62
CA SER A 119 -4.41 -19.65 18.06
C SER A 119 -5.50 -18.67 18.53
N GLU A 120 -5.53 -17.48 17.95
CA GLU A 120 -6.57 -16.46 18.20
C GLU A 120 -7.98 -17.00 17.96
N TYR A 121 -8.14 -17.88 16.97
CA TYR A 121 -9.42 -18.44 16.54
C TYR A 121 -9.54 -19.93 16.82
N LYS A 122 -8.88 -20.43 17.87
CA LYS A 122 -8.81 -21.85 18.21
C LYS A 122 -10.15 -22.57 18.22
N ASN A 123 -11.17 -21.97 18.84
CA ASN A 123 -12.51 -22.57 18.93
C ASN A 123 -13.14 -22.74 17.53
N TYR A 124 -12.94 -21.76 16.63
CA TYR A 124 -13.44 -21.86 15.25
C TYR A 124 -12.70 -22.92 14.46
N TRP A 125 -11.40 -23.09 14.66
CA TRP A 125 -10.64 -24.18 14.04
C TRP A 125 -11.08 -25.55 14.55
N GLN A 126 -11.40 -25.67 15.84
CA GLN A 126 -11.96 -26.90 16.38
C GLN A 126 -13.31 -27.23 15.75
N ASP A 127 -14.24 -26.27 15.72
CA ASP A 127 -15.55 -26.42 15.06
C ASP A 127 -15.42 -26.84 13.57
N ILE A 128 -14.50 -26.21 12.84
CA ILE A 128 -14.22 -26.52 11.43
C ILE A 128 -13.82 -28.00 11.29
N LEU A 129 -12.87 -28.45 12.11
CA LEU A 129 -12.35 -29.82 12.06
C LEU A 129 -13.33 -30.87 12.60
N ASP A 130 -14.29 -30.46 13.44
CA ASP A 130 -15.42 -31.29 13.87
C ASP A 130 -16.54 -31.38 12.81
N GLY A 131 -16.37 -30.70 11.68
CA GLY A 131 -17.27 -30.78 10.53
C GLY A 131 -18.44 -29.80 10.57
N LEU A 132 -18.44 -28.85 11.50
CA LEU A 132 -19.45 -27.77 11.59
C LEU A 132 -19.25 -26.70 10.50
N GLY A 133 -18.11 -26.73 9.80
CA GLY A 133 -17.74 -25.74 8.79
C GLY A 133 -18.54 -25.76 7.49
N LYS A 134 -19.30 -26.82 7.21
CA LYS A 134 -19.89 -27.03 5.88
C LYS A 134 -20.95 -25.98 5.54
N HIS A 135 -20.75 -25.33 4.40
CA HIS A 135 -21.63 -24.31 3.81
C HIS A 135 -21.85 -23.03 4.64
N ASP A 136 -21.18 -22.87 5.79
CA ASP A 136 -21.31 -21.71 6.66
C ASP A 136 -20.31 -20.60 6.28
N SER A 137 -20.82 -19.37 6.09
CA SER A 137 -19.98 -18.20 5.77
C SER A 137 -19.04 -17.80 6.91
N LYS A 138 -19.42 -18.02 8.16
CA LYS A 138 -18.62 -17.71 9.34
C LYS A 138 -17.36 -18.56 9.38
N TYR A 139 -17.49 -19.87 9.20
CA TYR A 139 -16.33 -20.77 9.20
C TYR A 139 -15.45 -20.58 7.95
N ARG A 140 -16.06 -20.24 6.80
CA ARG A 140 -15.31 -19.78 5.60
C ARG A 140 -14.44 -18.57 5.90
N TYR A 141 -14.94 -17.59 6.65
CA TYR A 141 -14.19 -16.40 7.02
C TYR A 141 -12.94 -16.76 7.82
N TYR A 142 -13.06 -17.50 8.93
CA TYR A 142 -11.91 -17.88 9.77
C TYR A 142 -10.91 -18.77 9.06
N PHE A 143 -11.38 -19.72 8.24
CA PHE A 143 -10.51 -20.51 7.38
C PHE A 143 -9.69 -19.62 6.44
N ASN A 144 -10.36 -18.64 5.80
CA ASN A 144 -9.73 -17.76 4.83
C ASN A 144 -8.70 -16.82 5.48
N LEU A 145 -8.81 -16.49 6.77
CA LEU A 145 -7.82 -15.65 7.42
C LEU A 145 -6.41 -16.26 7.32
N PHE A 146 -6.27 -17.52 7.72
CA PHE A 146 -4.99 -18.21 7.63
C PHE A 146 -4.55 -18.44 6.18
N TYR A 147 -5.46 -18.89 5.31
CA TYR A 147 -5.14 -19.12 3.90
C TYR A 147 -4.65 -17.85 3.18
N VAL A 148 -5.31 -16.71 3.42
CA VAL A 148 -4.89 -15.43 2.86
C VAL A 148 -3.53 -15.02 3.40
N ALA A 149 -3.29 -15.11 4.71
CA ALA A 149 -2.03 -14.73 5.34
C ALA A 149 -0.84 -15.52 4.76
N ILE A 150 -0.92 -16.85 4.68
CA ILE A 150 0.19 -17.68 4.16
C ILE A 150 0.48 -17.43 2.68
N THR A 151 -0.54 -17.07 1.89
CA THR A 151 -0.37 -16.81 0.45
C THR A 151 0.13 -15.41 0.14
N ARG A 152 0.39 -14.56 1.15
CA ARG A 152 1.12 -13.28 0.96
C ARG A 152 2.62 -13.49 0.79
N ALA A 153 3.14 -14.64 1.23
CA ALA A 153 4.57 -14.94 1.21
C ALA A 153 5.05 -15.42 -0.17
N ARG A 154 6.13 -14.83 -0.68
CA ARG A 154 6.78 -15.25 -1.93
C ARG A 154 7.95 -16.19 -1.67
N THR A 155 8.85 -15.86 -0.76
CA THR A 155 10.07 -16.66 -0.56
C THR A 155 10.11 -17.32 0.83
N ASN A 156 9.63 -16.63 1.86
CA ASN A 156 9.84 -17.04 3.24
C ASN A 156 8.58 -16.84 4.07
N LEU A 157 8.11 -17.92 4.70
CA LEU A 157 6.94 -17.89 5.57
C LEU A 157 7.32 -18.41 6.96
N TYR A 158 7.02 -17.62 7.97
CA TYR A 158 7.17 -17.95 9.37
C TYR A 158 5.80 -17.92 10.04
N ILE A 159 5.46 -18.96 10.80
CA ILE A 159 4.20 -19.11 11.51
C ILE A 159 4.52 -19.18 13.00
N LEU A 160 4.02 -18.22 13.76
CA LEU A 160 4.20 -18.14 15.21
C LEU A 160 2.84 -18.31 15.86
N GLU A 161 2.70 -19.33 16.70
CA GLU A 161 1.42 -19.69 17.32
C GLU A 161 1.61 -19.96 18.83
N ASP A 162 0.69 -19.47 19.65
CA ASP A 162 0.69 -19.70 21.10
C ASP A 162 0.49 -21.17 21.45
N ASP A 163 -0.39 -21.86 20.71
CA ASP A 163 -0.78 -23.25 20.93
C ASP A 163 -0.45 -24.13 19.73
N LEU A 164 0.72 -24.78 19.78
CA LEU A 164 1.18 -25.73 18.75
C LEU A 164 0.45 -27.09 18.78
N ASP A 165 -0.33 -27.38 19.83
CA ASP A 165 -1.03 -28.67 19.99
C ASP A 165 -2.38 -28.71 19.29
N MET A 166 -2.79 -27.61 18.66
CA MET A 166 -4.04 -27.51 17.92
C MET A 166 -4.14 -28.57 16.81
N ASN A 167 -5.34 -29.14 16.63
CA ASN A 167 -5.58 -30.16 15.61
C ASN A 167 -5.29 -29.67 14.19
N ILE A 168 -5.53 -28.40 13.90
CA ILE A 168 -5.17 -27.80 12.60
C ILE A 168 -3.66 -27.76 12.39
N ILE A 169 -2.87 -27.52 13.44
CA ILE A 169 -1.41 -27.53 13.33
C ILE A 169 -0.92 -28.94 13.03
N LYS A 170 -1.47 -29.96 13.71
CA LYS A 170 -1.18 -31.37 13.41
C LYS A 170 -1.48 -31.75 11.95
N GLU A 171 -2.52 -31.16 11.34
CA GLU A 171 -2.84 -31.38 9.93
C GLU A 171 -1.83 -30.75 8.97
N ILE A 172 -1.15 -29.66 9.35
CA ILE A 172 -0.24 -28.91 8.46
C ILE A 172 1.25 -29.09 8.80
N ILE A 173 1.59 -29.63 9.96
CA ILE A 173 2.97 -29.66 10.48
C ILE A 173 3.96 -30.35 9.54
N SER A 174 3.51 -31.37 8.79
CA SER A 174 4.35 -32.07 7.80
C SER A 174 4.73 -31.23 6.58
N TYR A 175 4.10 -30.07 6.41
CA TYR A 175 4.40 -29.07 5.38
C TYR A 175 5.23 -27.91 5.94
N CYS A 176 5.64 -27.97 7.20
CA CYS A 176 6.44 -26.98 7.88
C CYS A 176 7.71 -27.62 8.45
N VAL A 177 8.70 -26.79 8.79
CA VAL A 177 9.83 -27.16 9.62
C VAL A 177 9.69 -26.45 10.96
N GLU A 178 9.59 -27.23 12.03
CA GLU A 178 9.59 -26.67 13.39
C GLU A 178 10.99 -26.14 13.73
N ILE A 179 11.06 -24.91 14.23
CA ILE A 179 12.32 -24.25 14.60
C ILE A 179 12.34 -23.89 16.07
N SER A 180 13.50 -24.03 16.70
CA SER A 180 13.73 -23.67 18.10
C SER A 180 14.18 -22.22 18.29
N ASP A 181 14.88 -21.64 17.31
CA ASP A 181 15.43 -20.29 17.40
C ASP A 181 15.16 -19.52 16.10
N LEU A 182 14.33 -18.47 16.20
CA LEU A 182 14.00 -17.62 15.06
C LEU A 182 15.20 -16.76 14.60
N LYS A 183 16.08 -16.39 15.53
CA LYS A 183 17.23 -15.54 15.25
C LYS A 183 18.14 -16.17 14.21
N ASP A 184 18.38 -17.47 14.32
CA ASP A 184 19.19 -18.23 13.38
C ASP A 184 18.59 -18.29 11.98
N GLU A 185 17.27 -18.18 11.86
CA GLU A 185 16.58 -18.22 10.57
C GLU A 185 16.54 -16.86 9.85
N ILE A 186 16.73 -15.74 10.57
CA ILE A 186 16.66 -14.39 10.01
C ILE A 186 18.00 -13.65 9.98
N LYS A 187 19.05 -14.19 10.60
CA LYS A 187 20.37 -13.53 10.73
C LYS A 187 21.08 -13.21 9.41
N ASP A 188 20.85 -14.02 8.37
CA ASP A 188 21.55 -13.92 7.09
C ASP A 188 20.85 -12.99 6.09
N PHE A 189 19.72 -12.39 6.48
CA PHE A 189 19.00 -11.43 5.65
C PHE A 189 19.67 -10.06 5.68
N GLU A 190 19.76 -9.44 4.51
CA GLU A 190 20.36 -8.12 4.35
C GLU A 190 19.38 -7.01 4.77
N LYS A 191 19.88 -6.02 5.51
CA LYS A 191 19.10 -4.82 5.81
C LYS A 191 18.89 -4.00 4.54
N SER A 192 17.72 -3.39 4.40
CA SER A 192 17.43 -2.52 3.27
C SER A 192 18.08 -1.14 3.44
N SER A 193 18.41 -0.51 2.32
CA SER A 193 18.91 0.86 2.32
C SER A 193 17.79 1.86 2.63
N LEU A 194 18.15 3.08 3.07
CA LEU A 194 17.18 4.16 3.26
C LEU A 194 16.43 4.51 1.96
N ASP A 195 17.11 4.47 0.80
CA ASP A 195 16.47 4.68 -0.51
C ASP A 195 15.41 3.60 -0.81
N SER A 196 15.72 2.33 -0.50
CA SER A 196 14.79 1.23 -0.69
C SER A 196 13.54 1.39 0.18
N MET A 197 13.74 1.73 1.46
CA MET A 197 12.67 2.03 2.40
C MET A 197 11.79 3.20 1.95
N TYR A 198 12.42 4.27 1.48
CA TYR A 198 11.72 5.44 0.96
C TYR A 198 10.86 5.08 -0.25
N ARG A 199 11.40 4.32 -1.21
CA ARG A 199 10.64 3.85 -2.37
C ARG A 199 9.48 2.95 -1.98
N LYS A 200 9.67 2.11 -0.97
CA LYS A 200 8.59 1.26 -0.45
C LYS A 200 7.45 2.08 0.15
N ALA A 201 7.78 3.13 0.90
CA ALA A 201 6.79 4.06 1.43
C ALA A 201 6.03 4.79 0.31
N LEU A 202 6.73 5.22 -0.75
CA LEU A 202 6.08 5.80 -1.94
C LEU A 202 5.15 4.80 -2.64
N GLU A 203 5.55 3.53 -2.76
CA GLU A 203 4.69 2.47 -3.33
C GLU A 203 3.40 2.30 -2.50
N TYR A 204 3.51 2.28 -1.18
CA TYR A 204 2.34 2.25 -0.30
C TYR A 204 1.45 3.48 -0.46
N GLU A 205 2.05 4.67 -0.58
CA GLU A 205 1.31 5.91 -0.84
C GLU A 205 0.55 5.85 -2.18
N GLU A 206 1.18 5.34 -3.24
CA GLU A 206 0.55 5.16 -4.56
C GLU A 206 -0.63 4.19 -4.52
N TYR A 207 -0.53 3.12 -3.73
CA TYR A 207 -1.60 2.15 -3.52
C TYR A 207 -2.69 2.64 -2.55
N GLY A 208 -2.56 3.84 -1.98
CA GLY A 208 -3.50 4.39 -1.01
C GLY A 208 -3.39 3.78 0.39
N LEU A 209 -2.31 3.05 0.67
CA LEU A 209 -1.97 2.49 1.99
C LEU A 209 -1.29 3.56 2.86
N PHE A 210 -1.98 4.69 3.05
CA PHE A 210 -1.39 5.89 3.66
C PHE A 210 -0.86 5.66 5.07
N GLN A 211 -1.52 4.83 5.88
CA GLN A 211 -1.03 4.51 7.22
C GLN A 211 0.35 3.84 7.19
N MET A 212 0.53 2.87 6.30
CA MET A 212 1.80 2.14 6.13
C MET A 212 2.91 3.07 5.63
N ALA A 213 2.60 3.94 4.67
CA ALA A 213 3.53 4.94 4.18
C ALA A 213 3.94 5.91 5.30
N MET A 214 2.97 6.43 6.06
CA MET A 214 3.20 7.32 7.20
C MET A 214 4.07 6.69 8.27
N ASP A 215 3.86 5.42 8.61
CA ASP A 215 4.67 4.74 9.64
C ASP A 215 6.13 4.66 9.23
N ILE A 216 6.43 4.37 7.95
CA ILE A 216 7.80 4.40 7.43
C ILE A 216 8.35 5.82 7.41
N PHE A 217 7.61 6.80 6.88
CA PHE A 217 8.07 8.18 6.81
C PHE A 217 8.37 8.76 8.19
N LYS A 218 7.52 8.50 9.17
CA LYS A 218 7.71 8.90 10.56
C LYS A 218 8.94 8.24 11.18
N GLU A 219 9.08 6.92 11.05
CA GLU A 219 10.23 6.18 11.61
C GLU A 219 11.56 6.65 11.01
N LYS A 220 11.56 7.04 9.73
CA LYS A 220 12.77 7.48 9.01
C LYS A 220 12.94 9.01 8.97
N ASN A 221 12.09 9.77 9.66
CA ASN A 221 12.12 11.25 9.77
C ASN A 221 11.93 12.00 8.43
N TYR A 222 11.08 11.47 7.55
CA TYR A 222 10.63 12.13 6.32
C TYR A 222 9.36 12.95 6.59
N GLU A 223 9.52 14.10 7.25
CA GLU A 223 8.39 14.90 7.76
C GLU A 223 7.48 15.43 6.64
N HIS A 224 8.05 15.90 5.52
CA HIS A 224 7.25 16.45 4.41
C HIS A 224 6.36 15.37 3.78
N GLU A 225 6.92 14.19 3.52
CA GLU A 225 6.19 13.03 3.00
C GLU A 225 5.16 12.50 4.00
N TYR A 226 5.49 12.48 5.29
CA TYR A 226 4.53 12.12 6.34
C TYR A 226 3.31 13.06 6.31
N GLN A 227 3.53 14.37 6.29
CA GLN A 227 2.44 15.35 6.23
C GLN A 227 1.63 15.22 4.95
N ARG A 228 2.28 14.95 3.81
CA ARG A 228 1.61 14.72 2.52
C ARG A 228 0.68 13.51 2.61
N CYS A 229 1.18 12.37 3.09
CA CYS A 229 0.36 11.18 3.28
C CYS A 229 -0.78 11.41 4.27
N PHE A 230 -0.52 12.14 5.36
CA PHE A 230 -1.55 12.49 6.34
C PHE A 230 -2.70 13.26 5.68
N VAL A 231 -2.40 14.31 4.92
CA VAL A 231 -3.39 15.09 4.17
C VAL A 231 -4.18 14.20 3.21
N LYS A 232 -3.50 13.31 2.46
CA LYS A 232 -4.16 12.38 1.54
C LYS A 232 -5.07 11.38 2.22
N SER A 233 -4.67 10.87 3.40
CA SER A 233 -5.46 9.90 4.17
C SER A 233 -6.79 10.46 4.68
N LYS A 234 -6.89 11.78 4.80
CA LYS A 234 -8.09 12.50 5.25
C LYS A 234 -8.99 12.98 4.13
N ALA A 235 -8.69 12.61 2.88
CA ALA A 235 -9.42 13.15 1.73
C ALA A 235 -10.92 12.82 1.72
N ASP A 236 -11.31 11.62 2.12
CA ASP A 236 -12.73 11.23 2.18
C ASP A 236 -13.48 11.95 3.33
N GLU A 237 -12.77 12.37 4.38
CA GLU A 237 -13.33 13.10 5.52
C GLU A 237 -13.40 14.62 5.25
N ASP A 238 -12.31 15.20 4.74
CA ASP A 238 -12.14 16.64 4.54
C ASP A 238 -12.72 17.15 3.21
N GLY A 239 -12.87 16.25 2.23
CA GLY A 239 -13.29 16.55 0.87
C GLY A 239 -12.11 16.84 -0.07
N TYR A 240 -12.21 16.31 -1.30
CA TYR A 240 -11.11 16.31 -2.28
C TYR A 240 -10.61 17.72 -2.66
N GLU A 241 -11.49 18.73 -2.72
CA GLU A 241 -11.05 20.10 -3.02
C GLU A 241 -10.17 20.68 -1.91
N VAL A 242 -10.55 20.45 -0.65
CA VAL A 242 -9.80 20.91 0.53
C VAL A 242 -8.45 20.19 0.64
N THR A 243 -8.42 18.89 0.36
CA THR A 243 -7.18 18.12 0.24
C THR A 243 -6.28 18.71 -0.84
N GLY A 244 -6.83 19.03 -2.01
CA GLY A 244 -6.10 19.67 -3.10
C GLY A 244 -5.49 21.02 -2.68
N ASP A 245 -6.23 21.85 -1.95
CA ASP A 245 -5.74 23.13 -1.44
C ASP A 245 -4.56 22.95 -0.46
N ARG A 246 -4.66 22.01 0.47
CA ARG A 246 -3.56 21.71 1.41
C ARG A 246 -2.32 21.20 0.67
N LEU A 247 -2.49 20.29 -0.29
CA LEU A 247 -1.39 19.77 -1.10
C LEU A 247 -0.73 20.86 -1.96
N LEU A 248 -1.52 21.79 -2.51
CA LEU A 248 -1.01 22.91 -3.29
C LEU A 248 -0.14 23.85 -2.44
N LEU A 249 -0.55 24.13 -1.19
CA LEU A 249 0.26 24.90 -0.23
C LEU A 249 1.52 24.14 0.21
N MET A 250 1.50 22.81 0.19
CA MET A 250 2.70 21.96 0.41
C MET A 250 3.59 21.81 -0.83
N HIS A 251 3.24 22.49 -1.93
CA HIS A 251 3.89 22.43 -3.25
C HIS A 251 3.81 21.06 -3.94
N GLU A 252 2.86 20.22 -3.53
CA GLU A 252 2.57 18.91 -4.11
C GLU A 252 1.62 19.05 -5.30
N PHE A 253 2.05 19.78 -6.33
CA PHE A 253 1.17 20.23 -7.41
C PHE A 253 0.54 19.09 -8.21
N LYS A 254 1.25 17.96 -8.41
CA LYS A 254 0.69 16.80 -9.12
C LYS A 254 -0.42 16.12 -8.33
N ASP A 255 -0.25 16.02 -7.02
CA ASP A 255 -1.28 15.46 -6.15
C ASP A 255 -2.46 16.43 -6.04
N ALA A 256 -2.19 17.72 -5.86
CA ALA A 256 -3.22 18.75 -5.86
C ALA A 256 -4.07 18.70 -7.16
N GLU A 257 -3.41 18.59 -8.32
CA GLU A 257 -4.06 18.40 -9.62
C GLU A 257 -5.03 17.20 -9.62
N ARG A 258 -4.56 16.03 -9.14
CA ARG A 258 -5.37 14.81 -9.04
C ARG A 258 -6.61 15.04 -8.15
N TYR A 259 -6.42 15.59 -6.96
CA TYR A 259 -7.51 15.80 -6.01
C TYR A 259 -8.52 16.87 -6.47
N TYR A 260 -8.08 17.92 -7.15
CA TYR A 260 -9.00 18.86 -7.79
C TYR A 260 -9.79 18.20 -8.94
N GLY A 261 -9.19 17.22 -9.63
CA GLY A 261 -9.86 16.41 -10.63
C GLY A 261 -11.01 15.59 -10.04
N GLU A 262 -10.77 14.91 -8.92
CA GLU A 262 -11.80 14.17 -8.17
C GLU A 262 -12.91 15.10 -7.66
N ALA A 263 -12.56 16.32 -7.25
CA ALA A 263 -13.52 17.36 -6.87
C ALA A 263 -14.27 17.99 -8.06
N GLN A 264 -13.92 17.65 -9.30
CA GLN A 264 -14.41 18.29 -10.53
C GLN A 264 -14.18 19.81 -10.58
N ASN A 265 -13.17 20.31 -9.84
CA ASN A 265 -12.81 21.72 -9.84
C ASN A 265 -11.76 22.01 -10.91
N HIS A 266 -12.21 22.09 -12.17
CA HIS A 266 -11.33 22.29 -13.33
C HIS A 266 -10.51 23.59 -13.29
N PHE A 267 -11.01 24.62 -12.60
CA PHE A 267 -10.27 25.86 -12.38
C PHE A 267 -8.99 25.58 -11.58
N LYS A 268 -9.12 24.86 -10.45
CA LYS A 268 -7.99 24.51 -9.59
C LYS A 268 -7.10 23.41 -10.20
N VAL A 269 -7.64 22.51 -11.03
CA VAL A 269 -6.82 21.59 -11.84
C VAL A 269 -5.84 22.37 -12.72
N VAL A 270 -6.33 23.34 -13.50
CA VAL A 270 -5.48 24.18 -14.37
C VAL A 270 -4.49 25.00 -13.54
N LYS A 271 -4.90 25.49 -12.37
CA LYS A 271 -4.01 26.18 -11.41
C LYS A 271 -2.83 25.31 -11.00
N ALA A 272 -3.09 24.07 -10.57
CA ALA A 272 -2.05 23.12 -10.17
C ALA A 272 -1.13 22.75 -11.35
N MET A 273 -1.69 22.51 -12.54
CA MET A 273 -0.91 22.25 -13.76
C MET A 273 0.05 23.40 -14.09
N LEU A 274 -0.39 24.66 -13.96
CA LEU A 274 0.44 25.84 -14.19
C LEU A 274 1.60 25.94 -13.18
N LEU A 275 1.32 25.71 -11.89
CA LEU A 275 2.31 25.82 -10.81
C LEU A 275 3.35 24.69 -10.83
N SER A 276 2.95 23.48 -11.26
CA SER A 276 3.85 22.32 -11.39
C SER A 276 4.99 22.49 -12.42
N GLY A 277 4.97 23.57 -13.21
CA GLY A 277 5.94 23.79 -14.27
C GLY A 277 5.76 22.85 -15.47
N LEU A 278 4.59 22.24 -15.63
CA LEU A 278 4.28 21.42 -16.80
C LEU A 278 4.50 22.18 -18.12
N TYR A 279 4.59 23.50 -18.19
CA TYR A 279 4.87 24.22 -19.46
C TYR A 279 6.34 24.19 -19.95
N ALA A 280 7.20 23.31 -19.41
CA ALA A 280 8.59 23.20 -19.86
C ALA A 280 8.78 22.68 -21.30
N SER A 281 7.71 22.27 -22.01
CA SER A 281 7.77 21.85 -23.42
C SER A 281 6.46 22.11 -24.18
N GLU A 282 6.57 22.23 -25.50
CA GLU A 282 5.41 22.42 -26.42
C GLU A 282 4.35 21.31 -26.28
N LEU A 283 4.81 20.07 -26.04
CA LEU A 283 3.90 18.93 -25.82
C LEU A 283 3.01 19.16 -24.60
N LYS A 284 3.59 19.60 -23.49
CA LYS A 284 2.85 19.79 -22.25
C LYS A 284 1.97 21.04 -22.29
N PHE A 285 2.33 22.08 -23.06
CA PHE A 285 1.44 23.21 -23.36
C PHE A 285 0.13 22.72 -24.03
N LYS A 286 0.24 21.87 -25.05
CA LYS A 286 -0.93 21.32 -25.76
C LYS A 286 -1.87 20.55 -24.84
N ILE A 287 -1.34 19.83 -23.85
CA ILE A 287 -2.16 19.12 -22.85
C ILE A 287 -3.06 20.10 -22.10
N ILE A 288 -2.50 21.20 -21.62
CA ILE A 288 -3.23 22.16 -20.78
C ILE A 288 -4.19 23.00 -21.64
N ASP A 289 -3.79 23.44 -22.84
CA ASP A 289 -4.69 24.15 -23.75
C ASP A 289 -5.89 23.28 -24.19
N ASN A 290 -5.66 21.99 -24.45
CA ASN A 290 -6.74 21.04 -24.72
C ASN A 290 -7.67 20.88 -23.51
N TYR A 291 -7.11 20.75 -22.30
CA TYR A 291 -7.90 20.64 -21.08
C TYR A 291 -8.76 21.88 -20.82
N VAL A 292 -8.16 23.06 -20.94
CA VAL A 292 -8.83 24.37 -20.81
C VAL A 292 -9.99 24.50 -21.78
N LYS A 293 -9.77 24.14 -23.06
CA LYS A 293 -10.82 24.16 -24.10
C LYS A 293 -11.94 23.17 -23.81
N ALA A 294 -11.59 21.94 -23.44
CA ALA A 294 -12.56 20.88 -23.17
C ALA A 294 -13.51 21.23 -22.00
N HIS A 295 -12.96 21.80 -20.93
CA HIS A 295 -13.70 22.13 -19.71
C HIS A 295 -14.13 23.61 -19.63
N LYS A 296 -13.90 24.40 -20.69
CA LYS A 296 -14.23 25.83 -20.79
C LYS A 296 -13.69 26.66 -19.61
N VAL A 297 -12.47 26.37 -19.18
CA VAL A 297 -11.83 27.06 -18.05
C VAL A 297 -11.38 28.46 -18.49
N ASP A 298 -11.68 29.47 -17.67
CA ASP A 298 -11.15 30.82 -17.88
C ASP A 298 -9.69 30.91 -17.43
N LEU A 299 -8.77 30.68 -18.38
CA LEU A 299 -7.33 30.72 -18.13
C LEU A 299 -6.86 32.07 -17.58
N TYR A 300 -7.50 33.18 -17.98
CA TYR A 300 -7.14 34.52 -17.50
C TYR A 300 -7.44 34.66 -16.01
N LYS A 301 -8.60 34.15 -15.57
CA LYS A 301 -8.96 34.15 -14.15
C LYS A 301 -8.03 33.26 -13.33
N VAL A 302 -7.62 32.10 -13.84
CA VAL A 302 -6.65 31.21 -13.16
C VAL A 302 -5.30 31.91 -12.99
N MET A 303 -4.80 32.56 -14.04
CA MET A 303 -3.53 33.28 -13.98
C MET A 303 -3.56 34.44 -12.99
N ARG A 304 -4.68 35.18 -12.90
CA ARG A 304 -4.87 36.23 -11.90
C ARG A 304 -4.79 35.68 -10.48
N ASP A 305 -5.51 34.60 -10.23
CA ASP A 305 -5.58 33.93 -8.94
C ASP A 305 -4.20 33.43 -8.47
N ILE A 306 -3.38 32.90 -9.40
CA ILE A 306 -1.98 32.53 -9.10
C ILE A 306 -1.15 33.75 -8.69
N VAL A 307 -1.27 34.87 -9.40
CA VAL A 307 -0.51 36.10 -9.07
C VAL A 307 -0.94 36.65 -7.71
N GLU A 308 -2.23 36.64 -7.40
CA GLU A 308 -2.76 37.06 -6.10
C GLU A 308 -2.24 36.16 -4.98
N MET A 309 -2.26 34.84 -5.17
CA MET A 309 -1.70 33.87 -4.24
C MET A 309 -0.20 34.11 -3.99
N ILE A 310 0.62 34.25 -5.04
CA ILE A 310 2.07 34.51 -4.88
C ILE A 310 2.33 35.82 -4.12
N LYS A 311 1.46 36.83 -4.26
CA LYS A 311 1.55 38.08 -3.51
C LYS A 311 1.17 37.93 -2.04
N GLU A 312 0.19 37.08 -1.74
CA GLU A 312 -0.29 36.83 -0.38
C GLU A 312 0.73 36.02 0.44
N TYR A 313 1.26 34.94 -0.13
CA TYR A 313 2.20 34.04 0.55
C TYR A 313 3.67 34.45 0.38
N GLY A 314 3.97 35.30 -0.60
CA GLY A 314 5.31 35.79 -0.87
C GLY A 314 6.07 34.94 -1.88
N ILE A 315 6.94 35.60 -2.65
CA ILE A 315 7.71 34.99 -3.75
C ILE A 315 8.74 33.99 -3.23
N GLU A 316 9.28 34.17 -2.02
CA GLU A 316 10.29 33.27 -1.45
C GLU A 316 9.71 31.88 -1.15
N GLU A 317 8.50 31.85 -0.58
CA GLU A 317 7.76 30.61 -0.28
C GLU A 317 7.46 29.86 -1.57
N PHE A 318 7.01 30.55 -2.62
CA PHE A 318 6.68 29.94 -3.91
C PHE A 318 7.78 30.08 -4.97
N SER A 319 9.06 30.24 -4.62
CA SER A 319 10.10 30.66 -5.58
C SER A 319 10.22 29.78 -6.83
N ASP A 320 10.20 28.46 -6.66
CA ASP A 320 10.21 27.50 -7.78
C ASP A 320 8.90 27.54 -8.57
N ALA A 321 7.76 27.63 -7.89
CA ALA A 321 6.44 27.70 -8.51
C ALA A 321 6.24 29.02 -9.28
N ALA A 322 6.74 30.13 -8.75
CA ALA A 322 6.75 31.45 -9.37
C ALA A 322 7.68 31.47 -10.59
N SER A 323 8.86 30.83 -10.50
CA SER A 323 9.77 30.64 -11.64
C SER A 323 9.12 29.78 -12.73
N ASN A 324 8.49 28.67 -12.35
CA ASN A 324 7.74 27.79 -13.26
C ASN A 324 6.58 28.53 -13.92
N PHE A 325 5.81 29.29 -13.15
CA PHE A 325 4.72 30.13 -13.63
C PHE A 325 5.24 31.25 -14.56
N ALA A 326 6.34 31.92 -14.23
CA ALA A 326 6.94 32.94 -15.09
C ALA A 326 7.46 32.37 -16.43
N ARG A 327 8.07 31.18 -16.40
CA ARG A 327 8.47 30.44 -17.61
C ARG A 327 7.26 30.07 -18.47
N THR A 328 6.21 29.56 -17.82
CA THR A 328 4.92 29.26 -18.44
C THR A 328 4.36 30.49 -19.14
N MET A 329 4.28 31.61 -18.43
CA MET A 329 3.79 32.89 -18.94
C MET A 329 4.61 33.39 -20.14
N SER A 330 5.93 33.25 -20.08
CA SER A 330 6.84 33.61 -21.16
C SER A 330 6.61 32.76 -22.42
N PHE A 331 6.18 31.51 -22.28
CA PHE A 331 5.83 30.64 -23.41
C PHE A 331 4.45 31.02 -23.98
N ILE A 332 3.43 31.17 -23.14
CA ILE A 332 2.07 31.56 -23.56
C ILE A 332 2.10 32.92 -24.27
N THR A 333 2.87 33.89 -23.76
CA THR A 333 3.03 35.23 -24.37
C THR A 333 3.73 35.21 -25.72
N ARG A 334 4.66 34.27 -25.96
CA ARG A 334 5.30 34.08 -27.26
C ARG A 334 4.33 33.57 -28.32
N GLU A 335 3.40 32.69 -27.94
CA GLU A 335 2.38 32.17 -28.86
C GLU A 335 1.13 33.06 -28.99
N ARG A 336 0.78 33.81 -27.94
CA ARG A 336 -0.35 34.76 -27.90
C ARG A 336 0.15 36.19 -27.68
N LEU A 337 0.63 36.80 -28.75
CA LEU A 337 1.03 38.22 -28.78
C LEU A 337 -0.20 39.13 -28.82
N GLU A 338 -0.61 39.66 -27.67
CA GLU A 338 -0.99 41.08 -27.45
C GLU A 338 -1.58 41.33 -26.04
N SER A 339 -2.29 40.36 -25.45
CA SER A 339 -3.05 40.56 -24.19
C SER A 339 -2.27 40.27 -22.88
N ILE A 340 -1.08 39.67 -22.96
CA ILE A 340 -0.36 39.16 -21.77
C ILE A 340 0.88 40.02 -21.40
N ARG A 341 1.36 40.93 -22.27
CA ARG A 341 2.53 41.79 -22.00
C ARG A 341 2.40 42.65 -20.74
N THR A 342 1.18 43.00 -20.34
CA THR A 342 0.88 43.76 -19.12
C THR A 342 1.22 43.01 -17.82
N TRP A 343 1.34 41.68 -17.86
CA TRP A 343 1.49 40.82 -16.67
C TRP A 343 2.93 40.66 -16.18
N ILE A 344 3.91 40.68 -17.09
CA ILE A 344 5.33 40.61 -16.71
C ILE A 344 5.71 41.84 -15.88
N GLY A 345 5.11 43.00 -16.18
CA GLY A 345 5.28 44.23 -15.40
C GLY A 345 4.60 44.24 -14.02
N LEU A 346 3.80 43.22 -13.67
CA LEU A 346 3.18 43.06 -12.35
C LEU A 346 3.94 42.08 -11.43
N LEU A 347 4.92 41.36 -11.98
CA LEU A 347 5.83 40.46 -11.27
C LEU A 347 7.23 41.10 -11.03
N SER A 348 7.55 42.18 -11.75
CA SER A 348 8.68 43.09 -11.52
C SER A 348 8.29 44.21 -10.56
#